data_AF-A0A8T5IAP8-F1
#
_entry.id   AF-A0A8T5IAP8-F1
#
_cell.length_a   1.000
_cell.length_b   1.000
_cell.length_c   1.000
_cell.angle_alpha   90.00
_cell.angle_beta   90.00
_cell.angle_gamma   90.00
#
_symmetry.space_group_name_H-M   'P 1'
#
loop_
_entity.id
_entity.type
_entity.pdbx_description
1 polymer ?
#
loop_
_entity_poly.entity_id
_entity_poly.type
_entity_poly.pdbx_seq_one_letter_code
_entity_poly.pdbx_strand_id
1 'polypeptide(L)' 'MRLNILIGGKAGQGINKVSQIVSGVLAKYGYFTFNYRDYQSLIRGGHNFNILSISDEWIGSHDSKLD' A
#
# COMPACT_ATOMS: atom_id res chain seq x y z
N MET A 1 14.61 3.37 9.06
CA MET A 1 13.83 2.11 9.16
C MET A 1 12.85 2.05 8.00
N ARG A 2 12.77 0.93 7.27
CA ARG A 2 11.82 0.75 6.16
C ARG A 2 10.96 -0.49 6.37
N LEU A 3 9.65 -0.36 6.16
CA LEU A 3 8.67 -1.44 6.28
C LEU A 3 7.79 -1.50 5.03
N ASN A 4 7.58 -2.68 4.46
CA ASN A 4 6.76 -2.88 3.27
C ASN A 4 5.61 -3.86 3.55
N ILE A 5 4.40 -3.32 3.68
CA ILE A 5 3.20 -4.09 4.00
C ILE A 5 2.42 -4.38 2.73
N LEU A 6 2.17 -5.67 2.43
CA LEU A 6 1.25 -6.07 1.37
C LEU A 6 -0.18 -6.17 1.90
N ILE A 7 -1.10 -5.48 1.25
CA ILE A 7 -2.54 -5.51 1.54
C ILE A 7 -3.24 -6.06 0.30
N GLY A 8 -3.72 -7.30 0.36
CA GLY A 8 -4.31 -8.01 -0.77
C GLY A 8 -5.78 -8.39 -0.54
N GLY A 9 -6.50 -8.66 -1.64
CA GLY A 9 -7.86 -9.18 -1.59
C GLY A 9 -8.57 -9.18 -2.94
N LYS A 10 -9.87 -9.48 -2.95
CA LYS A 10 -10.68 -9.46 -4.16
C LYS A 10 -11.04 -8.02 -4.57
N ALA A 11 -11.07 -7.76 -5.87
CA ALA A 11 -11.58 -6.51 -6.44
C ALA A 11 -12.95 -6.17 -5.85
N GLY A 12 -13.08 -4.95 -5.30
CA GLY A 12 -14.29 -4.47 -4.64
C GLY A 12 -14.32 -4.58 -3.11
N GLN A 13 -13.35 -5.24 -2.48
CA GLN A 13 -13.30 -5.38 -1.00
C GLN A 13 -12.69 -4.18 -0.26
N GLY A 14 -12.37 -3.08 -0.95
CA GLY A 14 -11.88 -1.87 -0.31
C GLY A 14 -10.39 -1.86 0.06
N ILE A 15 -9.58 -2.77 -0.50
CA ILE A 15 -8.11 -2.87 -0.28
C ILE A 15 -7.40 -1.52 -0.44
N ASN A 16 -7.74 -0.81 -1.52
CA ASN A 16 -7.23 0.55 -1.78
C ASN A 16 -7.55 1.54 -0.65
N LYS A 17 -8.77 1.46 -0.11
CA LYS A 17 -9.22 2.37 0.95
C LYS A 17 -8.49 2.07 2.25
N VAL A 18 -8.31 0.80 2.59
CA VAL A 18 -7.53 0.38 3.77
C VAL A 18 -6.10 0.91 3.69
N SER A 19 -5.43 0.69 2.55
CA SER A 19 -4.07 1.18 2.32
C SER A 19 -3.95 2.71 2.46
N GLN A 20 -4.94 3.46 1.95
CA GLN A 20 -5.00 4.92 2.12
C GLN A 20 -5.22 5.36 3.57
N ILE A 21 -6.06 4.67 4.33
CA ILE A 21 -6.31 5.00 5.75
C ILE A 21 -5.02 4.81 6.54
N VAL A 22 -4.34 3.67 6.38
CA VAL A 22 -3.09 3.37 7.09
C VAL A 22 -2.00 4.39 6.72
N SER A 23 -1.82 4.66 5.42
CA SER A 23 -0.88 5.67 4.93
C SER A 23 -1.17 7.05 5.53
N GLY A 24 -2.43 7.49 5.54
CA GLY A 24 -2.83 8.78 6.08
C GLY A 24 -2.63 8.91 7.60
N VAL A 25 -2.85 7.83 8.36
CA VAL A 25 -2.56 7.82 9.79
C VAL A 25 -1.05 7.94 10.02
N LEU A 26 -0.23 7.14 9.33
CA LEU A 26 1.23 7.17 9.49
C LEU A 26 1.85 8.50 9.05
N ALA A 27 1.35 9.10 7.97
CA ALA A 27 1.77 10.43 7.54
C ALA A 27 1.51 11.49 8.60
N LYS A 28 0.39 11.42 9.34
CA LYS A 28 0.11 12.31 10.47
C LYS A 28 1.06 12.13 11.65
N TYR A 29 1.68 10.96 11.79
CA TYR A 29 2.71 10.69 12.78
C TYR A 29 4.13 11.04 12.29
N GLY A 30 4.27 11.65 11.11
CA GLY A 30 5.56 12.12 10.60
C GLY A 30 6.34 11.10 9.75
N TYR A 31 5.74 9.95 9.43
CA TYR A 31 6.36 8.98 8.52
C TYR A 31 6.15 9.34 7.05
N PHE A 32 7.10 8.94 6.21
CA PHE A 32 6.96 8.97 4.76
C PHE A 32 6.36 7.67 4.28
N THR A 33 5.36 7.75 3.40
CA THR A 33 4.69 6.56 2.87
C THR A 33 4.61 6.58 1.35
N PHE A 34 4.84 5.43 0.70
CA PHE A 34 4.66 5.24 -0.73
C PHE A 34 3.71 4.06 -0.98
N ASN A 35 2.75 4.24 -1.88
CA ASN A 35 1.69 3.26 -2.11
C ASN A 35 1.71 2.78 -3.57
N TYR A 36 2.23 1.57 -3.77
CA TYR A 36 2.18 0.87 -5.05
C TYR A 36 0.88 0.06 -5.14
N ARG A 37 0.16 0.16 -6.26
CA ARG A 37 -1.13 -0.51 -6.46
C ARG A 37 -1.03 -1.41 -7.67
N ASP A 38 -1.26 -2.69 -7.46
CA ASP A 38 -1.40 -3.68 -8.51
C ASP A 38 -2.88 -4.08 -8.61
N TYR A 39 -3.43 -3.86 -9.80
CA TYR A 39 -4.78 -4.25 -10.11
C TYR A 39 -4.83 -4.81 -11.52
N GLN A 40 -5.58 -5.89 -11.67
CA GLN A 40 -5.81 -6.49 -12.98
C GLN A 40 -6.78 -5.61 -13.78
N SER A 41 -6.68 -5.65 -15.11
CA SER A 41 -7.65 -4.99 -16.02
C SER A 41 -8.99 -5.76 -16.05
N LEU A 42 -9.61 -5.89 -14.89
CA LEU A 42 -10.84 -6.64 -14.63
C LEU A 42 -11.75 -5.82 -13.71
N ILE A 43 -13.00 -5.60 -14.14
CA ILE A 43 -13.99 -4.85 -13.34
C ILE A 43 -14.40 -5.63 -12.08
N ARG A 44 -14.46 -6.97 -12.16
CA ARG A 44 -14.84 -7.86 -11.06
C ARG A 44 -14.05 -9.16 -11.10
N GLY A 45 -13.88 -9.79 -9.95
CA GLY A 45 -13.32 -11.15 -9.84
C GLY A 45 -11.79 -11.22 -9.77
N GLY A 46 -11.08 -10.14 -10.08
CA GLY A 46 -9.62 -10.07 -9.96
C GLY A 46 -9.13 -10.05 -8.51
N HIS A 47 -7.87 -10.44 -8.32
CA HIS A 47 -7.13 -10.24 -7.08
C HIS A 47 -6.29 -8.97 -7.23
N ASN A 48 -6.53 -8.00 -6.36
CA ASN A 48 -5.79 -6.74 -6.32
C ASN A 48 -4.97 -6.70 -5.03
N PHE A 49 -3.82 -6.05 -5.08
CA PHE A 49 -3.02 -5.81 -3.89
C PHE A 49 -2.35 -4.44 -3.94
N ASN A 50 -2.05 -3.92 -2.77
CA ASN A 50 -1.27 -2.71 -2.60
C ASN A 50 -0.04 -3.03 -1.76
N ILE A 51 1.10 -2.46 -2.11
CA ILE A 51 2.29 -2.46 -1.26
C ILE A 51 2.42 -1.06 -0.67
N LEU A 52 2.27 -0.98 0.65
CA LEU A 52 2.47 0.24 1.42
C LEU A 52 3.87 0.22 2.03
N SER A 53 4.77 1.02 1.45
CA SER A 53 6.09 1.26 1.98
C SER A 53 6.04 2.42 2.98
N ILE A 54 6.68 2.25 4.13
CA ILE A 54 6.70 3.19 5.25
C ILE A 54 8.16 3.41 5.65
N SER A 55 8.55 4.66 5.89
CA SER A 55 9.91 5.04 6.23
C SER A 55 9.94 6.26 7.15
N ASP A 56 10.96 6.33 8.00
CA ASP A 56 11.32 7.52 8.78
C ASP A 56 12.01 8.60 7.92
N GLU A 57 12.54 8.21 6.76
CA GLU A 57 13.12 9.11 5.76
C GLU A 57 12.29 9.15 4.46
N TRP A 58 12.51 10.17 3.64
CA TRP A 58 11.80 10.33 2.37
C TRP A 58 11.97 9.11 1.46
N ILE A 59 10.85 8.67 0.85
CA ILE A 59 10.82 7.57 -0.11
C ILE A 59 10.00 7.93 -1.34
N GLY A 60 10.51 7.57 -2.52
CA GLY A 60 9.86 7.78 -3.83
C GLY A 60 9.44 6.50 -4.54
N SER A 61 9.64 5.33 -3.92
CA SER A 61 9.32 4.02 -4.49
C SER A 61 8.99 2.99 -3.42
N HIS A 62 8.39 1.88 -3.87
CA HIS A 62 8.29 0.66 -3.08
C HIS A 62 9.58 -0.18 -3.18
N ASP A 63 9.77 -1.10 -2.24
CA ASP A 63 10.81 -2.13 -2.31
C ASP A 63 10.20 -3.46 -2.77
N SER A 64 11.00 -4.33 -3.38
CA SER A 64 10.58 -5.66 -3.80
C SER A 64 10.45 -6.63 -2.63
N LYS A 65 11.19 -6.37 -1.53
CA LYS A 65 11.12 -7.16 -0.32
C LYS A 65 9.90 -6.74 0.51
N LEU A 66 9.09 -7.73 0.89
CA LEU A 66 7.95 -7.56 1.79
C LEU A 66 8.36 -7.92 3.23
N ASP A 67 7.73 -7.27 4.21
CA ASP A 67 7.94 -7.49 5.65
C ASP A 67 6.67 -8.04 6.33
#